data_AF-A0A6P7WYC0-F1
#
_entry.id   AF-A0A6P7WYC0-F1
#
_cell.length_a   1.000
_cell.length_b   1.000
_cell.length_c   1.000
_cell.angle_alpha   90.00
_cell.angle_beta   90.00
_cell.angle_gamma   90.00
#
_symmetry.space_group_name_H-M   'P 1'
#
loop_
_entity.id
_entity.type
_entity.pdbx_description
1 polymer ?
#
loop_
_entity_poly.entity_id
_entity_poly.type
_entity_poly.pdbx_seq_one_letter_code
_entity_poly.pdbx_strand_id
1 'polypeptide(L)'
;MAALLLRRVRVVYDQRCLGVSRRALWDGFRKKAAEDSSIVKVSGQLELTPSPSSEPTLTRPPPRSRKYMPPENLEHLLEAQMKEVFGSTLPSDWREAMLTDNLLKFRLLTRLAAELGHTVPNSCLQHMHSAGDVLKFYATPVKDTNKFDELSCAELPSNLKINWGY
;
A
#
# COMPACT_ATOMS: atom_id res chain seq x y z
N MET A 1 15.37 35.81 48.70
CA MET A 1 16.47 34.83 48.55
C MET A 1 15.84 33.47 48.31
N ALA A 2 15.99 32.97 47.09
CA ALA A 2 15.31 31.78 46.57
C ALA A 2 16.02 30.47 46.99
N ALA A 3 15.25 29.38 47.13
CA ALA A 3 15.74 28.03 46.93
C ALA A 3 14.55 27.11 46.55
N LEU A 4 14.38 26.90 45.24
CA LEU A 4 13.45 25.95 44.64
C LEU A 4 13.94 24.52 44.90
N LEU A 5 13.12 23.68 45.54
CA LEU A 5 13.36 22.25 45.68
C LEU A 5 13.04 21.54 44.36
N LEU A 6 14.08 21.24 43.58
CA LEU A 6 14.01 20.39 42.39
C LEU A 6 13.72 18.94 42.78
N ARG A 7 12.49 18.47 42.54
CA ARG A 7 12.16 17.03 42.54
C ARG A 7 12.73 16.37 41.29
N ARG A 8 13.77 15.56 41.48
CA ARG A 8 14.42 14.75 40.44
C ARG A 8 13.57 13.50 40.17
N VAL A 9 12.77 13.50 39.11
CA VAL A 9 12.05 12.31 38.63
C VAL A 9 13.05 11.40 37.91
N ARG A 10 13.29 10.20 38.45
CA ARG A 10 14.16 9.19 37.86
C ARG A 10 13.30 8.28 36.98
N VAL A 11 13.35 8.48 35.67
CA VAL A 11 12.73 7.57 34.69
C VAL A 11 13.60 6.32 34.62
N VAL A 12 13.06 5.20 35.09
CA VAL A 12 13.67 3.87 34.92
C VAL A 12 13.22 3.34 33.56
N TYR A 13 14.15 3.25 32.62
CA TYR A 13 13.93 2.50 31.38
C TYR A 13 14.22 1.03 31.66
N ASP A 14 13.17 0.20 31.71
CA ASP A 14 13.29 -1.26 31.78
C ASP A 14 13.50 -1.79 30.35
N GLN A 15 14.75 -2.08 30.00
CA GLN A 15 15.10 -2.84 28.80
C GLN A 15 14.96 -4.33 29.11
N ARG A 16 13.82 -4.92 28.75
CA ARG A 16 13.66 -6.37 28.65
C ARG A 16 13.04 -6.73 27.30
N CYS A 17 13.89 -6.91 26.31
CA CYS A 17 13.53 -7.62 25.08
C CYS A 17 14.05 -9.06 25.20
N LEU A 18 13.30 -9.90 25.90
CA LEU A 18 13.43 -11.35 25.75
C LEU A 18 12.83 -11.71 24.40
N GLY A 19 13.61 -12.43 23.58
CA GLY A 19 13.15 -12.95 22.30
C GLY A 19 11.97 -13.90 22.50
N VAL A 20 10.79 -13.46 22.08
CA VAL A 20 9.59 -14.29 22.03
C VAL A 20 9.22 -14.51 20.56
N SER A 21 9.23 -15.78 20.17
CA SER A 21 8.87 -16.30 18.86
C SER A 21 7.57 -15.69 18.32
N ARG A 22 7.62 -15.08 17.13
CA ARG A 22 6.51 -14.43 16.42
C ARG A 22 5.50 -15.43 15.85
N ARG A 23 4.90 -16.30 16.67
CA ARG A 23 3.88 -17.26 16.21
C ARG A 23 2.57 -17.28 16.99
N ALA A 24 2.37 -16.42 17.98
CA ALA A 24 1.19 -16.53 18.87
C ALA A 24 0.09 -15.46 18.66
N LEU A 25 0.24 -14.51 17.73
CA LEU A 25 -0.72 -13.40 17.60
C LEU A 25 -1.98 -13.75 16.77
N TRP A 26 -1.93 -14.81 15.94
CA TRP A 26 -2.97 -15.05 14.92
C TRP A 26 -3.88 -16.26 15.20
N ASP A 27 -3.70 -16.99 16.29
CA ASP A 27 -4.50 -18.19 16.60
C ASP A 27 -5.83 -17.89 17.33
N GLY A 28 -6.12 -16.63 17.65
CA GLY A 28 -7.25 -16.24 18.50
C GLY A 28 -8.59 -15.97 17.80
N PHE A 29 -8.67 -15.97 16.47
CA PHE A 29 -9.87 -15.57 15.73
C PHE A 29 -10.51 -16.74 14.96
N ARG A 30 -11.01 -17.76 15.68
CA ARG A 30 -12.10 -18.61 15.19
C ARG A 30 -13.32 -18.43 16.08
N LYS A 31 -14.33 -17.70 15.56
CA LYS A 31 -15.69 -17.69 16.12
C LYS A 31 -16.29 -19.09 15.95
N LYS A 32 -16.71 -19.67 17.07
CA LYS A 32 -17.54 -20.87 17.17
C LYS A 32 -18.91 -20.55 16.55
N ALA A 33 -19.19 -21.03 15.35
CA ALA A 33 -20.57 -21.13 14.87
C ALA A 33 -21.19 -22.31 15.62
N ALA A 34 -22.15 -22.02 16.50
CA ALA A 34 -22.97 -23.02 17.14
C ALA A 34 -23.86 -23.67 16.08
N GLU A 35 -23.79 -24.99 15.96
CA GLU A 35 -24.73 -25.80 15.20
C GLU A 35 -26.06 -25.83 15.95
N ASP A 36 -27.03 -25.01 15.53
CA ASP A 36 -28.43 -25.21 15.90
C ASP A 36 -28.96 -26.38 15.08
N SER A 37 -28.80 -27.59 15.61
CA SER A 37 -29.40 -28.80 15.06
C SER A 37 -30.92 -28.74 15.24
N SER A 38 -31.63 -28.29 14.20
CA SER A 38 -33.07 -28.48 14.10
C SER A 38 -33.35 -29.93 13.70
N ILE A 39 -33.78 -30.73 14.67
CA ILE A 39 -34.25 -32.10 14.44
C ILE A 39 -35.61 -32.03 13.75
N VAL A 40 -35.67 -32.39 12.47
CA VAL A 40 -36.92 -32.74 11.79
C VAL A 40 -36.88 -34.24 11.51
N LYS A 41 -37.71 -35.01 12.22
CA LYS A 41 -37.93 -36.44 11.94
C LYS A 41 -38.82 -36.56 10.71
N VAL A 42 -38.27 -37.07 9.60
CA VAL A 42 -39.06 -37.63 8.50
C VAL A 42 -38.50 -39.03 8.20
N SER A 43 -39.40 -40.01 8.18
CA SER A 43 -39.12 -41.41 7.90
C SER A 43 -38.27 -41.62 6.65
N GLY A 44 -37.19 -42.38 6.85
CA GLY A 44 -36.66 -43.33 5.85
C GLY A 44 -36.02 -42.72 4.60
N GLN A 45 -34.69 -42.64 4.63
CA GLN A 45 -33.76 -42.39 3.52
C GLN A 45 -33.53 -40.92 3.13
N LEU A 46 -32.46 -40.35 3.71
CA LEU A 46 -31.81 -39.12 3.26
C LEU A 46 -30.55 -39.50 2.48
N GLU A 47 -30.62 -39.46 1.16
CA GLU A 47 -29.44 -39.38 0.28
C GLU A 47 -28.89 -37.95 0.39
N LEU A 48 -27.74 -37.81 1.04
CA LEU A 48 -26.96 -36.58 1.08
C LEU A 48 -26.29 -36.40 -0.29
N THR A 49 -26.98 -35.80 -1.25
CA THR A 49 -26.29 -35.22 -2.41
C THR A 49 -25.39 -34.10 -1.89
N PRO A 50 -24.06 -34.16 -2.08
CA PRO A 50 -23.22 -33.01 -1.80
C PRO A 50 -23.61 -31.94 -2.82
N SER A 51 -24.40 -30.97 -2.39
CA SER A 51 -24.47 -29.68 -3.07
C SER A 51 -23.03 -29.22 -3.26
N PRO A 52 -22.58 -28.87 -4.48
CA PRO A 52 -21.27 -28.26 -4.64
C PRO A 52 -21.32 -26.94 -3.86
N SER A 53 -20.80 -26.98 -2.64
CA SER A 53 -20.47 -25.78 -1.88
C SER A 53 -19.46 -25.06 -2.74
N SER A 54 -19.93 -24.13 -3.56
CA SER A 54 -19.11 -23.28 -4.42
C SER A 54 -18.42 -22.27 -3.51
N GLU A 55 -17.54 -22.75 -2.63
CA GLU A 55 -16.62 -21.88 -1.91
C GLU A 55 -15.69 -21.30 -2.97
N PRO A 56 -15.71 -19.96 -3.18
CA PRO A 56 -14.80 -19.36 -4.12
C PRO A 56 -13.38 -19.61 -3.60
N THR A 57 -12.66 -20.49 -4.30
CA THR A 57 -11.27 -20.79 -3.97
C THR A 57 -10.48 -19.50 -4.16
N LEU A 58 -10.02 -18.89 -3.06
CA LEU A 58 -9.26 -17.65 -3.10
C LEU A 58 -7.86 -17.93 -3.65
N THR A 59 -7.71 -17.86 -4.97
CA THR A 59 -6.43 -18.03 -5.65
C THR A 59 -5.58 -16.78 -5.52
N ARG A 60 -4.27 -16.95 -5.33
CA ARG A 60 -3.32 -15.83 -5.26
C ARG A 60 -3.27 -15.09 -6.61
N PRO A 61 -3.44 -13.75 -6.64
CA PRO A 61 -3.28 -12.98 -7.86
C PRO A 61 -1.81 -12.94 -8.31
N PRO A 62 -1.55 -12.77 -9.62
CA PRO A 62 -0.20 -12.60 -10.12
C PRO A 62 0.47 -11.34 -9.53
N PRO A 63 1.80 -11.36 -9.33
CA PRO A 63 2.51 -10.16 -8.90
C PRO A 63 2.48 -9.08 -9.98
N ARG A 64 2.33 -7.83 -9.58
CA ARG A 64 2.42 -6.67 -10.48
C ARG A 64 3.86 -6.24 -10.70
N SER A 65 4.21 -5.78 -11.92
CA SER A 65 5.45 -5.06 -12.16
C SER A 65 5.43 -3.69 -11.48
N ARG A 66 6.62 -3.18 -11.13
CA ARG A 66 6.82 -1.84 -10.57
C ARG A 66 7.16 -0.79 -11.63
N LYS A 67 7.27 -1.20 -12.90
CA LYS A 67 7.54 -0.29 -14.01
C LYS A 67 6.44 0.76 -14.08
N TYR A 68 6.83 2.02 -14.13
CA TYR A 68 5.91 3.14 -14.23
C TYR A 68 6.42 4.13 -15.28
N MET A 69 5.58 4.46 -16.24
CA MET A 69 5.84 5.51 -17.24
C MET A 69 4.76 6.58 -17.08
N PRO A 70 5.13 7.86 -16.93
CA PRO A 70 4.16 8.93 -16.76
C PRO A 70 3.31 9.08 -18.03
N PRO A 71 1.96 9.17 -17.91
CA PRO A 71 1.12 9.50 -19.05
C PRO A 71 1.31 10.98 -19.45
N GLU A 72 1.11 11.28 -20.74
CA GLU A 72 1.22 12.65 -21.26
C GLU A 72 0.21 13.61 -20.59
N ASN A 73 -1.00 13.11 -20.29
CA ASN A 73 -2.08 13.87 -19.68
C ASN A 73 -2.01 13.94 -18.14
N LEU A 74 -0.85 13.68 -17.54
CA LEU A 74 -0.68 13.57 -16.09
C LEU A 74 -1.11 14.85 -15.35
N GLU A 75 -0.82 16.02 -15.90
CA GLU A 75 -1.22 17.30 -15.29
C GLU A 75 -2.74 17.45 -15.22
N HIS A 76 -3.45 17.14 -16.32
CA HIS A 76 -4.90 17.22 -16.39
C HIS A 76 -5.59 16.20 -15.47
N LEU A 77 -5.05 14.99 -15.38
CA LEU A 77 -5.54 13.96 -14.45
C LEU A 77 -5.41 14.43 -13.00
N LEU A 78 -4.25 14.98 -12.64
CA LEU A 78 -4.01 15.48 -11.29
C LEU A 78 -4.91 16.68 -10.97
N GLU A 79 -5.08 17.61 -11.91
CA GLU A 79 -5.99 18.75 -11.77
C GLU A 79 -7.44 18.31 -11.55
N ALA A 80 -7.92 17.33 -12.32
CA ALA A 80 -9.26 16.77 -12.16
C ALA A 80 -9.44 16.12 -10.77
N GLN A 81 -8.46 15.32 -10.33
CA GLN A 81 -8.48 14.69 -9.01
C GLN A 81 -8.42 15.72 -7.87
N MET A 82 -7.64 16.78 -8.03
CA MET A 82 -7.60 17.89 -7.05
C MET A 82 -8.95 18.59 -6.94
N LYS A 83 -9.58 18.91 -8.07
CA LYS A 83 -10.91 19.54 -8.08
C LYS A 83 -11.97 18.64 -7.45
N GLU A 84 -11.90 17.33 -7.65
CA GLU A 84 -12.87 16.40 -7.07
C GLU A 84 -12.69 16.22 -5.54
N VAL A 85 -11.44 16.17 -5.06
CA VAL A 85 -11.16 15.93 -3.63
C VAL A 85 -11.25 17.20 -2.79
N PHE A 86 -10.75 18.33 -3.31
CA PHE A 86 -10.66 19.61 -2.57
C PHE A 86 -11.80 20.58 -2.93
N GLY A 87 -12.39 20.48 -4.13
CA GLY A 87 -13.54 21.30 -4.54
C GLY A 87 -13.29 22.80 -4.38
N SER A 88 -13.97 23.41 -3.40
CA SER A 88 -13.95 24.84 -3.13
C SER A 88 -12.74 25.35 -2.34
N THR A 89 -11.94 24.46 -1.72
CA THR A 89 -10.76 24.87 -0.94
C THR A 89 -9.50 25.05 -1.79
N LEU A 90 -9.62 24.86 -3.12
CA LEU A 90 -8.48 24.89 -4.02
C LEU A 90 -8.08 26.35 -4.33
N PRO A 91 -6.80 26.73 -4.20
CA PRO A 91 -6.31 28.03 -4.65
C PRO A 91 -6.39 28.17 -6.17
N SER A 92 -6.23 29.40 -6.67
CA SER A 92 -6.17 29.70 -8.11
C SER A 92 -5.11 28.83 -8.81
N ASP A 93 -3.94 28.69 -8.19
CA ASP A 93 -2.87 27.81 -8.65
C ASP A 93 -2.93 26.48 -7.90
N TRP A 94 -3.62 25.50 -8.50
CA TRP A 94 -3.83 24.19 -7.89
C TRP A 94 -2.53 23.45 -7.52
N ARG A 95 -1.41 23.76 -8.18
CA ARG A 95 -0.08 23.17 -7.92
C ARG A 95 0.49 23.58 -6.56
N GLU A 96 0.13 24.77 -6.07
CA GLU A 96 0.61 25.30 -4.79
C GLU A 96 -0.30 24.91 -3.62
N ALA A 97 -1.40 24.21 -3.91
CA ALA A 97 -2.33 23.73 -2.88
C ALA A 97 -1.61 22.86 -1.85
N MET A 98 -1.69 23.27 -0.58
CA MET A 98 -1.09 22.54 0.53
C MET A 98 -1.98 21.36 0.94
N LEU A 99 -1.35 20.19 1.10
CA LEU A 99 -1.96 18.94 1.52
C LEU A 99 -1.88 18.78 3.05
N THR A 100 -2.44 19.73 3.80
CA THR A 100 -2.42 19.73 5.28
C THR A 100 -3.32 18.64 5.87
N ASP A 101 -4.48 18.42 5.26
CA ASP A 101 -5.46 17.48 5.77
C ASP A 101 -5.11 16.05 5.39
N ASN A 102 -4.73 15.25 6.39
CA ASN A 102 -4.31 13.86 6.19
C ASN A 102 -5.37 12.99 5.49
N LEU A 103 -6.66 13.24 5.76
CA LEU A 103 -7.76 12.51 5.12
C LEU A 103 -7.90 12.83 3.63
N LEU A 104 -7.79 14.11 3.26
CA LEU A 104 -7.85 14.55 1.86
C LEU A 104 -6.61 14.07 1.10
N LYS A 105 -5.43 14.19 1.72
CA LYS A 105 -4.17 13.63 1.21
C LYS A 105 -4.28 12.13 0.95
N PHE A 106 -4.83 11.37 1.90
CA PHE A 106 -5.05 9.93 1.73
C PHE A 106 -5.99 9.63 0.55
N ARG A 107 -7.13 10.31 0.47
CA ARG A 107 -8.11 10.11 -0.62
C ARG A 107 -7.51 10.42 -1.99
N LEU A 108 -6.76 11.51 -2.11
CA LEU A 108 -6.07 11.88 -3.33
C LEU A 108 -5.05 10.80 -3.74
N LEU A 109 -4.13 10.44 -2.84
CA LEU A 109 -3.05 9.52 -3.17
C LEU A 109 -3.56 8.10 -3.47
N THR A 110 -4.64 7.67 -2.81
CA THR A 110 -5.25 6.36 -3.08
C THR A 110 -5.93 6.30 -4.45
N ARG A 111 -6.61 7.37 -4.86
CA ARG A 111 -7.19 7.47 -6.21
C ARG A 111 -6.12 7.49 -7.29
N LEU A 112 -5.09 8.33 -7.13
CA LEU A 112 -3.95 8.36 -8.06
C LEU A 112 -3.25 7.00 -8.15
N ALA A 113 -3.08 6.31 -7.03
CA ALA A 113 -2.49 4.98 -7.03
C ALA A 113 -3.34 3.92 -7.75
N ALA A 114 -4.67 4.06 -7.70
CA ALA A 114 -5.59 3.18 -8.42
C ALA A 114 -5.61 3.48 -9.92
N GLU A 115 -5.62 4.75 -10.31
CA GLU A 115 -5.63 5.17 -11.73
C GLU A 115 -4.30 4.93 -12.43
N LEU A 116 -3.18 5.30 -11.80
CA LEU A 116 -1.84 5.19 -12.40
C LEU A 116 -1.17 3.84 -12.12
N GLY A 117 -1.73 3.03 -11.23
CA GLY A 117 -1.13 1.78 -10.77
C GLY A 117 0.21 1.98 -10.03
N HIS A 118 0.55 3.21 -9.66
CA HIS A 118 1.82 3.56 -9.01
C HIS A 118 1.59 4.16 -7.61
N THR A 119 2.10 3.47 -6.60
CA THR A 119 1.89 3.78 -5.19
C THR A 119 3.08 4.54 -4.62
N VAL A 120 2.80 5.59 -3.85
CA VAL A 120 3.84 6.37 -3.16
C VAL A 120 4.47 5.57 -2.01
N PRO A 121 5.81 5.49 -1.91
CA PRO A 121 6.49 4.87 -0.78
C PRO A 121 6.33 5.67 0.53
N ASN A 122 6.32 5.00 1.67
CA ASN A 122 6.16 5.64 2.99
C ASN A 122 7.21 6.72 3.29
N SER A 123 8.45 6.52 2.84
CA SER A 123 9.54 7.51 2.96
C SER A 123 9.28 8.81 2.20
N CYS A 124 8.50 8.75 1.12
CA CYS A 124 8.16 9.90 0.29
C CYS A 124 6.93 10.64 0.81
N LEU A 125 6.05 9.99 1.58
CA LEU A 125 4.81 10.59 2.08
C LEU A 125 5.04 11.86 2.93
N GLN A 126 6.13 11.90 3.71
CA GLN A 126 6.44 13.08 4.52
C GLN A 126 6.81 14.30 3.68
N HIS A 127 7.39 14.10 2.49
CA HIS A 127 7.86 15.17 1.60
C HIS A 127 6.75 15.70 0.68
N MET A 128 5.59 15.05 0.63
CA MET A 128 4.45 15.49 -0.17
C MET A 128 3.62 16.53 0.59
N HIS A 129 4.08 17.78 0.55
CA HIS A 129 3.40 18.90 1.20
C HIS A 129 2.46 19.64 0.25
N SER A 130 2.82 19.74 -1.03
CA SER A 130 2.03 20.42 -2.06
C SER A 130 1.58 19.45 -3.16
N ALA A 131 0.54 19.86 -3.90
CA ALA A 131 0.15 19.20 -5.15
C ALA A 131 1.31 19.13 -6.16
N GLY A 132 2.16 20.17 -6.21
CA GLY A 132 3.35 20.21 -7.04
C GLY A 132 4.39 19.14 -6.68
N ASP A 133 4.52 18.77 -5.40
CA ASP A 133 5.43 17.69 -4.98
C ASP A 133 4.91 16.32 -5.43
N VAL A 134 3.59 16.13 -5.40
CA VAL A 134 2.92 14.94 -5.94
C VAL A 134 3.13 14.87 -7.45
N LEU A 135 2.94 15.98 -8.16
CA LEU A 135 3.18 16.08 -9.60
C LEU A 135 4.62 15.70 -9.96
N LYS A 136 5.60 16.27 -9.26
CA LYS A 136 7.03 15.96 -9.46
C LYS A 136 7.32 14.48 -9.27
N PHE A 137 6.73 13.85 -8.25
CA PHE A 137 6.90 12.42 -8.01
C PHE A 137 6.37 11.59 -9.18
N TYR A 138 5.12 11.83 -9.59
CA TYR A 138 4.51 11.08 -10.68
C TYR A 138 5.06 11.43 -12.06
N ALA A 139 5.75 12.55 -12.23
CA ALA A 139 6.48 12.86 -13.47
C ALA A 139 7.75 12.01 -13.63
N THR A 140 8.29 11.42 -12.56
CA THR A 140 9.51 10.61 -12.64
C THR A 140 9.21 9.18 -13.11
N PRO A 141 9.83 8.72 -14.21
CA PRO A 141 9.66 7.34 -14.67
C PRO A 141 10.40 6.35 -13.75
N VAL A 142 9.83 5.15 -13.58
CA VAL A 142 10.44 4.06 -12.81
C VAL A 142 10.65 2.84 -13.71
N LYS A 143 11.89 2.36 -13.79
CA LYS A 143 12.26 1.12 -14.48
C LYS A 143 12.34 -0.02 -13.47
N ASP A 144 11.80 -1.18 -13.85
CA ASP A 144 11.82 -2.42 -13.05
C ASP A 144 12.82 -3.45 -13.65
N THR A 145 13.69 -2.99 -14.56
CA THR A 145 14.69 -3.80 -15.24
C THR A 145 15.91 -4.02 -14.36
N ASN A 146 16.49 -5.21 -14.40
CA ASN A 146 17.78 -5.44 -13.77
C ASN A 146 18.89 -4.77 -14.59
N LYS A 147 20.03 -4.50 -13.96
CA LYS A 147 21.21 -3.93 -14.63
C LYS A 147 21.68 -4.79 -15.81
N PHE A 148 21.55 -6.12 -15.70
CA PHE A 148 21.87 -7.02 -16.79
C PHE A 148 20.92 -6.81 -17.98
N ASP A 149 19.61 -6.73 -17.73
CA ASP A 149 18.61 -6.51 -18.77
C ASP A 149 18.88 -5.18 -19.48
N GLU A 150 19.18 -4.12 -18.72
CA GLU A 150 19.52 -2.80 -19.28
C GLU A 150 20.77 -2.86 -20.16
N LEU A 151 21.83 -3.55 -19.72
CA LEU A 151 23.06 -3.73 -20.51
C LEU A 151 22.84 -4.59 -21.74
N SER A 152 22.00 -5.61 -21.66
CA SER A 152 21.67 -6.47 -22.80
C SER A 152 20.85 -5.74 -23.87
N CYS A 153 20.05 -4.74 -23.47
CA CYS A 153 19.30 -3.88 -24.38
C CYS A 153 20.16 -2.76 -24.99
N ALA A 154 21.31 -2.46 -24.40
CA ALA A 154 22.21 -1.41 -24.87
C ALA A 154 23.04 -1.90 -26.08
N GLU A 155 23.52 -0.95 -26.90
CA GLU A 155 24.43 -1.26 -28.00
C GLU A 155 25.79 -1.67 -27.45
N LEU A 156 26.01 -2.98 -27.35
CA LEU A 156 27.28 -3.54 -26.89
C LEU A 156 28.30 -3.57 -28.03
N PRO A 157 29.58 -3.28 -27.75
CA PRO A 157 30.66 -3.50 -28.69
C PRO A 157 30.69 -4.96 -29.18
N SER A 158 31.02 -5.18 -30.46
CA SER A 158 30.99 -6.51 -31.10
C SER A 158 31.93 -7.54 -30.46
N ASN A 159 32.95 -7.09 -29.74
CA ASN A 159 33.89 -7.91 -29.00
C ASN A 159 33.43 -8.28 -27.58
N LEU A 160 32.27 -7.80 -27.14
CA LEU A 160 31.77 -7.98 -25.79
C LEU A 160 30.55 -8.92 -25.80
N LYS A 161 30.69 -10.08 -25.14
CA LYS A 161 29.62 -11.06 -24.93
C LYS A 161 29.40 -11.27 -23.44
N ILE A 162 28.18 -11.03 -22.95
CA ILE A 162 27.81 -11.22 -21.55
C ILE A 162 26.78 -12.35 -21.46
N ASN A 163 27.05 -13.35 -20.63
CA ASN A 163 26.16 -14.49 -20.40
C ASN A 163 25.61 -14.45 -18.96
N TRP A 164 24.34 -14.79 -18.79
CA TRP A 164 23.68 -14.91 -17.48
C TRP A 164 23.42 -16.40 -17.18
N GLY A 165 24.03 -16.93 -16.12
CA GLY A 165 24.03 -18.37 -15.78
C GLY A 165 23.41 -18.70 -14.42
N TYR A 166 22.52 -17.84 -13.94
CA TYR A 166 21.71 -18.07 -12.74
C TYR A 166 20.37 -18.73 -13.09
#